data_AF-A0A6J1WYS5-F1
#
_entry.id   AF-A0A6J1WYS5-F1
#
_cell.length_a   1.000
_cell.length_b   1.000
_cell.length_c   1.000
_cell.angle_alpha   90.00
_cell.angle_beta   90.00
_cell.angle_gamma   90.00
#
_symmetry.space_group_name_H-M   'P 1'
#
loop_
_entity.id
_entity.type
_entity.pdbx_description
1 polymer ?
#
loop_
_entity_poly.entity_id
_entity_poly.type
_entity_poly.pdbx_seq_one_letter_code
_entity_poly.pdbx_strand_id
1 'polypeptide(L)'
;MSDLANATEAASLAVRFDQMKETDKAVECYRSAARFLDRALISNLIPPERRSSFRDKVLEYLERATALQEHKDRTHQKESERVMQQCYFLMQQALDADESNIKDLALQLYTKAVEMAVGIKTIDPEKREELNSLAKQALSRAEELKGTNISNLSLNEQKKPVATPSKAHLQREQSVVQLRVSGKYTYTAEEKEVLRDTSNINNNCFLPFMDIDLSERFQYAIPFEDRASELKLSVKQEREFDCWVRPHEICADPKLIVNNHLDCFSIKQTIVSDCSFVASLAVSALYERRFNKKIISNIIYPRNKNKLPVYNPFGKYMVKLHLNGVRRKVIIDDRLPYSKYGRLLCSYSSNKNEFWVSMLEKAYMKVMGGYDFPGSNSNIDLHALTGWIPERCAIRPGEADFNSDALYEKIRSRLESGDVLATVATGALDDAEAERTGLVATHAYAVLDVRVAELKNPWSHLRWRGNYSELDTVHWTPSLRGLLNYDPDSAAQYDNGVFWIDYASILKFFDVFYLNWNPELFKFTYCIHQKWDAGSGPTKDMYTVGENPQFSLHVQGKGAVWLLLTRHITQIDDFKDNREYITLLVYKNNGKRVYYRRKFYFRKK
;
A
#
# COMPACT_ATOMS: atom_id res chain seq x y z
N MET A 1 40.60 -4.91 -50.88
CA MET A 1 40.84 -4.35 -49.53
C MET A 1 41.19 -5.50 -48.60
N SER A 2 42.22 -5.35 -47.77
CA SER A 2 42.67 -6.41 -46.86
C SER A 2 41.56 -6.78 -45.87
N ASP A 3 41.30 -8.07 -45.64
CA ASP A 3 40.32 -8.54 -44.64
C ASP A 3 40.56 -7.94 -43.25
N LEU A 4 41.82 -7.55 -42.95
CA LEU A 4 42.18 -6.86 -41.72
C LEU A 4 41.61 -5.42 -41.64
N ALA A 5 41.56 -4.71 -42.77
CA ALA A 5 41.00 -3.36 -42.84
C ALA A 5 39.47 -3.41 -42.67
N ASN A 6 38.81 -4.35 -43.35
CA ASN A 6 37.37 -4.59 -43.23
C ASN A 6 36.98 -5.02 -41.82
N ALA A 7 37.79 -5.86 -41.16
CA ALA A 7 37.59 -6.24 -39.77
C ALA A 7 37.67 -5.04 -38.81
N THR A 8 38.64 -4.15 -39.03
CA THR A 8 38.85 -2.96 -38.18
C THR A 8 37.70 -1.96 -38.35
N GLU A 9 37.25 -1.75 -39.59
CA GLU A 9 36.09 -0.90 -39.88
C GLU A 9 34.80 -1.47 -39.26
N ALA A 10 34.52 -2.76 -39.46
CA ALA A 10 33.37 -3.44 -38.87
C ALA A 10 33.38 -3.40 -37.34
N ALA A 11 34.55 -3.57 -36.71
CA ALA A 11 34.69 -3.46 -35.25
C ALA A 11 34.43 -2.03 -34.75
N SER A 12 34.92 -1.01 -35.47
CA SER A 12 34.67 0.40 -35.11
C SER A 12 33.18 0.76 -35.20
N LEU A 13 32.49 0.26 -36.23
CA LEU A 13 31.04 0.43 -36.39
C LEU A 13 30.27 -0.34 -35.32
N ALA A 14 30.70 -1.56 -34.97
CA ALA A 14 30.07 -2.35 -33.91
C ALA A 14 30.07 -1.62 -32.56
N VAL A 15 31.23 -1.05 -32.16
CA VAL A 15 31.35 -0.27 -30.91
C VAL A 15 30.48 0.97 -30.95
N ARG A 16 30.41 1.66 -32.10
CA ARG A 16 29.57 2.85 -32.25
C ARG A 16 28.08 2.52 -32.11
N PHE A 17 27.62 1.44 -32.76
CA PHE A 17 26.22 0.99 -32.64
C PHE A 17 25.89 0.48 -31.24
N ASP A 18 26.83 -0.19 -30.57
CA ASP A 18 26.68 -0.61 -29.16
C ASP A 18 26.51 0.61 -28.23
N GLN A 19 27.34 1.65 -28.39
CA GLN A 19 27.21 2.92 -27.65
C GLN A 19 25.88 3.66 -27.94
N MET A 20 25.39 3.57 -29.17
CA MET A 20 24.10 4.15 -29.59
C MET A 20 22.88 3.29 -29.19
N LYS A 21 23.09 2.13 -28.55
CA LYS A 21 22.05 1.14 -28.19
C LYS A 21 21.29 0.56 -29.40
N GLU A 22 21.88 0.58 -30.59
CA GLU A 22 21.34 -0.06 -31.79
C GLU A 22 21.79 -1.54 -31.86
N THR A 23 21.17 -2.38 -31.02
CA THR A 23 21.60 -3.76 -30.74
C THR A 23 21.72 -4.64 -31.99
N ASP A 24 20.76 -4.60 -32.92
CA ASP A 24 20.78 -5.44 -34.12
C ASP A 24 21.97 -5.15 -35.03
N LYS A 25 22.24 -3.86 -35.27
CA LYS A 25 23.36 -3.43 -36.09
C LYS A 25 24.69 -3.72 -35.39
N ALA A 26 24.76 -3.53 -34.07
CA ALA A 26 25.94 -3.87 -33.29
C ALA A 26 26.27 -5.36 -33.36
N VAL A 27 25.29 -6.25 -33.17
CA VAL A 27 25.46 -7.71 -33.24
C VAL A 27 25.92 -8.14 -34.64
N GLU A 28 25.32 -7.61 -35.69
CA GLU A 28 25.71 -7.93 -37.07
C GLU A 28 27.14 -7.45 -37.39
N CYS A 29 27.51 -6.25 -36.95
CA CYS A 29 28.85 -5.70 -37.12
C CYS A 29 29.91 -6.49 -36.31
N TYR A 30 29.62 -6.87 -35.06
CA TYR A 30 30.54 -7.70 -34.25
C TYR A 30 30.75 -9.09 -34.88
N ARG A 31 29.67 -9.74 -35.35
CA ARG A 31 29.78 -11.03 -36.06
C ARG A 31 30.54 -10.91 -37.37
N SER A 32 30.36 -9.80 -38.09
CA SER A 32 31.09 -9.54 -39.34
C SER A 32 32.57 -9.28 -39.08
N ALA A 33 32.91 -8.49 -38.06
CA ALA A 33 34.28 -8.26 -37.64
C ALA A 33 34.99 -9.58 -37.25
N ALA A 34 34.32 -10.44 -36.48
CA ALA A 34 34.81 -11.76 -36.11
C ALA A 34 35.07 -12.65 -37.35
N ARG A 35 34.13 -12.68 -38.31
CA ARG A 35 34.31 -13.45 -39.57
C ARG A 35 35.48 -12.96 -40.42
N PHE A 36 35.66 -11.65 -40.55
CA PHE A 36 36.78 -11.09 -41.32
C PHE A 36 38.13 -11.38 -40.65
N LEU A 37 38.20 -11.30 -39.32
CA LEU A 37 39.40 -11.68 -38.56
C LEU A 37 39.72 -13.18 -38.67
N ASP A 38 38.70 -14.04 -38.60
CA ASP A 38 38.88 -15.48 -38.74
C ASP A 38 39.37 -15.87 -40.15
N ARG A 39 38.82 -15.23 -41.20
CA ARG A 39 39.33 -15.37 -42.58
C ARG A 39 40.78 -14.91 -42.73
N ALA A 40 41.15 -13.80 -42.09
CA ALA A 40 42.52 -13.30 -42.12
C ALA A 40 43.51 -14.25 -41.39
N LEU A 41 43.06 -14.94 -40.34
CA LEU A 41 43.83 -15.97 -39.63
C LEU A 41 44.03 -17.23 -40.48
N ILE A 42 42.98 -17.70 -41.16
CA ILE A 42 43.03 -18.88 -42.05
C ILE A 42 43.92 -18.63 -43.27
N SER A 43 43.89 -17.40 -43.80
CA SER A 43 44.65 -17.01 -44.99
C SER A 43 46.14 -16.73 -44.72
N ASN A 44 46.63 -17.01 -43.50
CA ASN A 44 48.02 -16.75 -43.05
C ASN A 44 48.49 -15.28 -43.20
N LEU A 45 47.57 -14.32 -43.34
CA LEU A 45 47.87 -12.89 -43.49
C LEU A 45 48.39 -12.24 -42.19
N ILE A 46 48.36 -12.99 -41.07
CA ILE A 46 48.76 -12.53 -39.73
C ILE A 46 50.06 -13.24 -39.31
N PRO A 47 51.10 -12.49 -38.88
CA PRO A 47 52.36 -13.06 -38.37
C PRO A 47 52.12 -14.03 -37.21
N PRO A 48 52.87 -15.16 -37.14
CA PRO A 48 52.64 -16.23 -36.17
C PRO A 48 52.62 -15.75 -34.72
N GLU A 49 53.44 -14.77 -34.38
CA GLU A 49 53.54 -14.17 -33.03
C GLU A 49 52.25 -13.46 -32.56
N ARG A 50 51.42 -12.97 -33.50
CA ARG A 50 50.18 -12.22 -33.17
C ARG A 50 48.92 -13.06 -33.30
N ARG A 51 48.99 -14.29 -33.83
CA ARG A 51 47.81 -15.12 -34.10
C ARG A 51 47.00 -15.43 -32.86
N SER A 52 47.64 -15.61 -31.71
CA SER A 52 46.94 -15.81 -30.43
C SER A 52 46.05 -14.61 -30.08
N SER A 53 46.62 -13.40 -30.08
CA SER A 53 45.89 -12.16 -29.76
C SER A 53 44.70 -11.89 -30.70
N PHE A 54 44.82 -12.24 -31.99
CA PHE A 54 43.72 -12.09 -32.93
C PHE A 54 42.62 -13.15 -32.73
N ARG A 55 42.95 -14.38 -32.31
CA ARG A 55 41.95 -15.38 -31.90
C ARG A 55 41.19 -14.93 -30.66
N ASP A 56 41.89 -14.35 -29.68
CA ASP A 56 41.25 -13.81 -28.47
C ASP A 56 40.25 -12.70 -28.81
N LYS A 57 40.59 -11.82 -29.77
CA LYS A 57 39.67 -10.78 -30.26
C LYS A 57 38.45 -11.34 -31.01
N VAL A 58 38.62 -12.42 -31.78
CA VAL A 58 37.49 -13.10 -32.44
C VAL A 58 36.52 -13.63 -31.39
N LEU A 59 37.05 -14.27 -30.33
CA LEU A 59 36.25 -14.75 -29.21
C LEU A 59 35.55 -13.60 -28.49
N GLU A 60 36.26 -12.52 -28.16
CA GLU A 60 35.71 -11.31 -27.53
C GLU A 60 34.53 -10.72 -28.33
N TYR A 61 34.66 -10.60 -29.66
CA TYR A 61 33.59 -10.07 -30.51
C TYR A 61 32.38 -11.01 -30.59
N LEU A 62 32.61 -12.33 -30.64
CA LEU A 62 31.52 -13.31 -30.63
C LEU A 62 30.82 -13.36 -29.26
N GLU A 63 31.57 -13.29 -28.15
CA GLU A 63 31.03 -13.22 -26.80
C GLU A 63 30.20 -11.95 -26.60
N ARG A 64 30.69 -10.79 -27.03
CA ARG A 64 29.93 -9.53 -26.96
C ARG A 64 28.67 -9.57 -27.82
N ALA A 65 28.74 -10.08 -29.04
CA ALA A 65 27.59 -10.26 -29.91
C ALA A 65 26.55 -11.21 -29.30
N THR A 66 27.00 -12.30 -28.67
CA THR A 66 26.13 -13.26 -27.99
C THR A 66 25.47 -12.62 -26.76
N ALA A 67 26.23 -11.90 -25.93
CA ALA A 67 25.70 -11.19 -24.77
C ALA A 67 24.66 -10.12 -25.15
N LEU A 68 24.90 -9.35 -26.22
CA LEU A 68 23.94 -8.35 -26.72
C LEU A 68 22.66 -9.02 -27.26
N GLN A 69 22.79 -10.13 -27.99
CA GLN A 69 21.65 -10.90 -28.48
C GLN A 69 20.85 -11.49 -27.32
N GLU A 70 21.50 -12.14 -26.36
CA GLU A 70 20.83 -12.69 -25.18
C GLU A 70 20.15 -11.61 -24.32
N HIS A 71 20.75 -10.44 -24.19
CA HIS A 71 20.13 -9.31 -23.48
C HIS A 71 18.88 -8.82 -24.21
N LYS A 72 18.94 -8.72 -25.55
CA LYS A 72 17.80 -8.38 -26.39
C LYS A 72 16.69 -9.42 -26.26
N ASP A 73 17.02 -10.71 -26.38
CA ASP A 73 16.06 -11.81 -26.29
C ASP A 73 15.39 -11.86 -24.90
N ARG A 74 16.18 -11.66 -23.83
CA ARG A 74 15.65 -11.51 -22.45
C ARG A 74 14.70 -10.33 -22.31
N THR A 75 15.00 -9.21 -22.96
CA THR A 75 14.16 -8.00 -22.91
C THR A 75 12.85 -8.22 -23.67
N HIS A 76 12.90 -8.82 -24.86
CA HIS A 76 11.70 -9.19 -25.63
C HIS A 76 10.85 -10.23 -24.93
N GLN A 77 11.47 -11.20 -24.24
CA GLN A 77 10.74 -12.19 -23.44
C GLN A 77 9.99 -11.51 -22.29
N LYS A 78 10.64 -10.63 -21.51
CA LYS A 78 9.98 -9.86 -20.44
C LYS A 78 8.85 -8.98 -20.94
N GLU A 79 9.05 -8.32 -22.09
CA GLU A 79 8.01 -7.52 -22.72
C GLU A 79 6.81 -8.37 -23.17
N SER A 80 7.07 -9.53 -23.76
CA SER A 80 6.02 -10.48 -24.17
C SER A 80 5.24 -11.04 -22.98
N GLU A 81 5.92 -11.40 -21.90
CA GLU A 81 5.31 -11.84 -20.63
C GLU A 81 4.44 -10.74 -20.03
N ARG A 82 4.90 -9.49 -20.06
CA ARG A 82 4.12 -8.34 -19.59
C ARG A 82 2.86 -8.11 -20.43
N VAL A 83 2.95 -8.12 -21.76
CA VAL A 83 1.79 -7.96 -22.64
C VAL A 83 0.80 -9.10 -22.44
N MET A 84 1.30 -10.31 -22.20
CA MET A 84 0.48 -11.47 -21.85
C MET A 84 -0.25 -11.28 -20.51
N GLN A 85 0.42 -10.82 -19.46
CA GLN A 85 -0.22 -10.47 -18.18
C GLN A 85 -1.31 -9.39 -18.35
N GLN A 86 -1.05 -8.38 -19.18
CA GLN A 86 -2.04 -7.34 -19.50
C GLN A 86 -3.26 -7.92 -20.23
N CYS A 87 -3.04 -8.85 -21.17
CA CYS A 87 -4.12 -9.54 -21.87
C CYS A 87 -4.97 -10.37 -20.90
N TYR A 88 -4.36 -11.20 -20.05
CA TYR A 88 -5.07 -11.98 -19.04
C TYR A 88 -5.86 -11.10 -18.07
N PHE A 89 -5.26 -9.99 -17.62
CA PHE A 89 -5.96 -9.02 -16.77
C PHE A 89 -7.20 -8.43 -17.46
N LEU A 90 -7.08 -8.02 -18.73
CA LEU A 90 -8.21 -7.50 -19.49
C LEU A 90 -9.31 -8.54 -19.67
N MET A 91 -8.95 -9.78 -19.98
CA MET A 91 -9.92 -10.88 -20.14
C MET A 91 -10.68 -11.15 -18.85
N GLN A 92 -9.99 -11.19 -17.70
CA GLN A 92 -10.65 -11.38 -16.42
C GLN A 92 -11.59 -10.21 -16.07
N GLN A 93 -11.16 -8.97 -16.33
CA GLN A 93 -12.00 -7.80 -16.10
C GLN A 93 -13.22 -7.76 -17.05
N ALA A 94 -13.05 -8.23 -18.30
CA ALA A 94 -14.14 -8.36 -19.26
C ALA A 94 -15.19 -9.37 -18.76
N LEU A 95 -14.73 -10.54 -18.31
CA LEU A 95 -15.58 -11.57 -17.72
C LEU A 95 -16.33 -11.05 -16.50
N ASP A 96 -15.64 -10.40 -15.56
CA ASP A 96 -16.25 -9.85 -14.36
C ASP A 96 -17.32 -8.78 -14.71
N ALA A 97 -17.07 -7.96 -15.74
CA ALA A 97 -18.04 -6.96 -16.22
C ALA A 97 -19.24 -7.59 -16.94
N ASP A 98 -19.03 -8.66 -17.72
CA ASP A 98 -20.08 -9.42 -18.41
C ASP A 98 -21.00 -10.14 -17.41
N GLU A 99 -20.42 -10.85 -16.43
CA GLU A 99 -21.14 -11.46 -15.30
C GLU A 99 -21.93 -10.41 -14.51
N SER A 100 -21.41 -9.19 -14.40
CA SER A 100 -22.07 -8.04 -13.75
C SER A 100 -23.09 -7.31 -14.64
N ASN A 101 -23.35 -7.81 -15.86
CA ASN A 101 -24.28 -7.26 -16.85
C ASN A 101 -23.94 -5.81 -17.31
N ILE A 102 -22.67 -5.42 -17.25
CA ILE A 102 -22.17 -4.13 -17.75
C ILE A 102 -21.66 -4.32 -19.20
N LYS A 103 -22.60 -4.51 -20.13
CA LYS A 103 -22.34 -4.95 -21.51
C LYS A 103 -21.36 -4.05 -22.28
N ASP A 104 -21.52 -2.73 -22.18
CA ASP A 104 -20.66 -1.78 -22.91
C ASP A 104 -19.20 -1.85 -22.46
N LEU A 105 -18.97 -1.98 -21.15
CA LEU A 105 -17.63 -2.14 -20.58
C LEU A 105 -17.05 -3.50 -20.98
N ALA A 106 -17.81 -4.59 -20.79
CA ALA A 106 -17.39 -5.94 -21.18
C ALA A 106 -16.96 -6.01 -22.65
N LEU A 107 -17.75 -5.42 -23.55
CA LEU A 107 -17.45 -5.38 -24.99
C LEU A 107 -16.14 -4.64 -25.29
N GLN A 108 -15.93 -3.48 -24.67
CA GLN A 108 -14.69 -2.72 -24.84
C GLN A 108 -13.47 -3.47 -24.32
N LEU A 109 -13.61 -4.20 -23.21
CA LEU A 109 -12.53 -4.98 -22.61
C LEU A 109 -12.18 -6.21 -23.44
N TYR A 110 -13.18 -6.97 -23.89
CA TYR A 110 -12.96 -8.11 -24.78
C TYR A 110 -12.30 -7.69 -26.09
N THR A 111 -12.77 -6.58 -26.70
CA THR A 111 -12.18 -6.07 -27.95
C THR A 111 -10.70 -5.74 -27.77
N LYS A 112 -10.34 -4.99 -26.71
CA LYS A 112 -8.94 -4.66 -26.41
C LYS A 112 -8.09 -5.89 -26.09
N ALA A 113 -8.64 -6.86 -25.36
CA ALA A 113 -7.94 -8.10 -25.06
C ALA A 113 -7.59 -8.88 -26.33
N VAL A 114 -8.54 -8.99 -27.27
CA VAL A 114 -8.32 -9.66 -28.57
C VAL A 114 -7.30 -8.90 -29.41
N GLU A 115 -7.41 -7.56 -29.51
CA GLU A 115 -6.44 -6.73 -30.22
C GLU A 115 -5.02 -6.93 -29.68
N MET A 116 -4.87 -6.97 -28.35
CA MET A 116 -3.58 -7.23 -27.70
C MET A 116 -3.08 -8.65 -27.97
N ALA A 117 -3.95 -9.67 -27.84
CA ALA A 117 -3.60 -11.07 -28.04
C ALA A 117 -3.04 -11.35 -29.45
N VAL A 118 -3.63 -10.76 -30.49
CA VAL A 118 -3.18 -10.91 -31.89
C VAL A 118 -1.79 -10.30 -32.11
N GLY A 119 -1.43 -9.28 -31.34
CA GLY A 119 -0.12 -8.62 -31.43
C GLY A 119 1.04 -9.38 -30.78
N ILE A 120 0.78 -10.42 -29.97
CA ILE A 120 1.83 -11.09 -29.19
C ILE A 120 2.61 -12.09 -30.06
N LYS A 121 3.93 -11.91 -30.12
CA LYS A 121 4.86 -12.87 -30.73
C LYS A 121 5.51 -13.73 -29.64
N THR A 122 4.80 -14.75 -29.14
CA THR A 122 5.38 -15.68 -28.15
C THR A 122 6.28 -16.73 -28.82
N ILE A 123 7.35 -17.12 -28.11
CA ILE A 123 8.24 -18.22 -28.49
C ILE A 123 7.68 -19.57 -27.99
N ASP A 124 6.93 -19.54 -26.88
CA ASP A 124 6.31 -20.72 -26.27
C ASP A 124 5.03 -21.13 -27.03
N PRO A 125 4.99 -22.33 -27.64
CA PRO A 125 3.86 -22.81 -28.42
C PRO A 125 2.62 -23.12 -27.56
N GLU A 126 2.78 -23.60 -26.33
CA GLU A 126 1.65 -23.94 -25.45
C GLU A 126 0.91 -22.66 -25.01
N LYS A 127 1.66 -21.67 -24.52
CA LYS A 127 1.08 -20.36 -24.15
C LYS A 127 0.46 -19.66 -25.34
N ARG A 128 0.99 -19.85 -26.55
CA ARG A 128 0.41 -19.31 -27.78
C ARG A 128 -0.96 -19.91 -28.08
N GLU A 129 -1.08 -21.23 -27.91
CA GLU A 129 -2.34 -21.94 -28.12
C GLU A 129 -3.40 -21.52 -27.09
N GLU A 130 -3.00 -21.41 -25.82
CA GLU A 130 -3.87 -20.92 -24.74
C GLU A 130 -4.39 -19.49 -25.04
N LEU A 131 -3.50 -18.57 -25.40
CA LEU A 131 -3.86 -17.19 -25.77
C LEU A 131 -4.81 -17.13 -26.97
N ASN A 132 -4.55 -17.95 -28.00
CA ASN A 132 -5.42 -18.01 -29.17
C ASN A 132 -6.80 -18.58 -28.84
N SER A 133 -6.87 -19.59 -27.97
CA SER A 133 -8.13 -20.17 -27.47
C SER A 133 -8.94 -19.11 -26.72
N LEU A 134 -8.30 -18.41 -25.77
CA LEU A 134 -8.91 -17.33 -25.01
C LEU A 134 -9.35 -16.16 -25.90
N ALA A 135 -8.55 -15.76 -26.88
CA ALA A 135 -8.90 -14.69 -27.82
C ALA A 135 -10.12 -15.07 -28.67
N LYS A 136 -10.22 -16.33 -29.12
CA LYS A 136 -11.41 -16.83 -29.83
C LYS A 136 -12.66 -16.80 -28.97
N GLN A 137 -12.55 -17.24 -27.71
CA GLN A 137 -13.67 -17.18 -26.75
C GLN A 137 -14.12 -15.74 -26.49
N ALA A 138 -13.16 -14.83 -26.25
CA ALA A 138 -13.41 -13.42 -26.05
C ALA A 138 -14.07 -12.76 -27.28
N LEU A 139 -13.63 -13.11 -28.49
CA LEU A 139 -14.21 -12.60 -29.73
C LEU A 139 -15.65 -13.09 -29.92
N SER A 140 -15.89 -14.39 -29.75
CA SER A 140 -17.25 -14.97 -29.82
C SER A 140 -18.19 -14.29 -28.83
N ARG A 141 -17.73 -14.07 -27.59
CA ARG A 141 -18.55 -13.40 -26.58
C ARG A 141 -18.79 -11.93 -26.89
N ALA A 142 -17.79 -11.22 -27.43
CA ALA A 142 -17.94 -9.84 -27.88
C ALA A 142 -18.94 -9.71 -29.04
N GLU A 143 -18.98 -10.67 -29.96
CA GLU A 143 -19.95 -10.73 -31.06
C GLU A 143 -21.38 -10.98 -30.55
N GLU A 144 -21.56 -11.90 -29.59
CA GLU A 144 -22.84 -12.12 -28.90
C GLU A 144 -23.33 -10.84 -28.21
N LEU A 145 -22.44 -10.12 -27.53
CA LEU A 145 -22.76 -8.85 -26.86
C LEU A 145 -23.10 -7.72 -27.85
N LYS A 146 -22.53 -7.73 -29.07
CA LYS A 146 -22.83 -6.76 -30.15
C LYS A 146 -24.17 -7.00 -30.84
N GLY A 147 -24.67 -8.24 -30.82
CA GLY A 147 -25.99 -8.58 -31.33
C GLY A 147 -26.12 -8.45 -32.85
N THR A 148 -26.01 -9.56 -33.56
CA THR A 148 -26.50 -9.69 -34.94
C THR A 148 -28.04 -9.56 -34.92
N ASN A 149 -28.53 -8.36 -35.18
CA ASN A 149 -29.83 -8.14 -35.82
C ASN A 149 -29.70 -6.94 -36.78
N ILE A 150 -29.12 -7.21 -37.96
CA ILE A 150 -29.14 -6.29 -39.09
C ILE A 150 -30.54 -6.38 -39.73
N SER A 151 -31.52 -5.78 -39.08
CA SER A 151 -32.74 -5.32 -39.73
C SER A 151 -33.28 -4.12 -38.94
N ASN A 152 -33.25 -2.95 -39.57
CA ASN A 152 -33.70 -1.63 -39.08
C ASN A 152 -32.68 -0.74 -38.33
N LEU A 153 -31.45 -0.64 -38.84
CA LEU A 153 -30.64 0.57 -38.62
C LEU A 153 -30.86 1.54 -39.78
N SER A 154 -31.83 2.44 -39.60
CA SER A 154 -31.91 3.67 -40.39
C SER A 154 -30.70 4.54 -40.00
N LEU A 155 -29.84 4.81 -40.98
CA LEU A 155 -28.72 5.74 -40.86
C LEU A 155 -29.25 7.17 -40.80
N ASN A 156 -29.63 7.63 -39.61
CA ASN A 156 -29.56 9.04 -39.21
C ASN A 156 -30.02 9.18 -37.76
N GLU A 157 -29.06 9.32 -36.85
CA GLU A 157 -29.18 10.23 -35.70
C GLU A 157 -27.82 10.29 -34.98
N GLN A 158 -27.18 11.46 -35.03
CA GLN A 158 -26.09 11.80 -34.11
C GLN A 158 -26.67 11.91 -32.69
N LYS A 159 -26.72 10.79 -31.96
CA LYS A 159 -26.95 10.85 -30.52
C LYS A 159 -25.66 11.24 -29.83
N LYS A 160 -25.58 12.53 -29.46
CA LYS A 160 -24.74 13.04 -28.37
C LYS A 160 -24.87 12.09 -27.17
N PRO A 161 -23.80 11.84 -26.41
CA PRO A 161 -23.88 10.98 -25.24
C PRO A 161 -24.85 11.58 -24.22
N VAL A 162 -26.07 11.04 -24.16
CA VAL A 162 -26.99 11.23 -23.04
C VAL A 162 -26.57 10.24 -21.96
N ALA A 163 -25.40 10.49 -21.36
CA ALA A 163 -25.31 10.25 -19.94
C ALA A 163 -26.08 11.41 -19.33
N THR A 164 -27.37 11.22 -19.05
CA THR A 164 -28.04 12.06 -18.07
C THR A 164 -27.12 12.00 -16.85
N PRO A 165 -26.53 13.12 -16.38
CA PRO A 165 -25.85 13.08 -15.10
C PRO A 165 -26.98 12.82 -14.10
N SER A 166 -27.16 11.55 -13.73
CA SER A 166 -27.58 11.24 -12.38
C SER A 166 -26.69 12.13 -11.53
N LYS A 167 -27.26 13.20 -10.96
CA LYS A 167 -26.53 14.10 -10.07
C LYS A 167 -26.00 13.18 -8.98
N ALA A 168 -24.74 12.79 -9.07
CA ALA A 168 -24.12 11.88 -8.12
C ALA A 168 -24.28 12.56 -6.76
N HIS A 169 -25.24 12.07 -5.97
CA HIS A 169 -25.61 12.75 -4.74
C HIS A 169 -24.55 12.36 -3.73
N LEU A 170 -23.84 13.33 -3.18
CA LEU A 170 -22.89 13.06 -2.11
C LEU A 170 -23.69 12.64 -0.87
N GLN A 171 -23.73 11.34 -0.63
CA GLN A 171 -24.41 10.71 0.48
C GLN A 171 -23.39 10.34 1.55
N ARG A 172 -23.83 10.35 2.81
CA ARG A 172 -23.03 9.86 3.92
C ARG A 172 -22.90 8.35 3.79
N GLU A 173 -21.67 7.86 3.78
CA GLU A 173 -21.42 6.43 3.68
C GLU A 173 -21.97 5.71 4.92
N GLN A 174 -22.78 4.67 4.72
CA GLN A 174 -23.04 3.69 5.78
C GLN A 174 -21.75 2.93 6.01
N SER A 175 -21.01 3.30 7.05
CA SER A 175 -19.74 2.65 7.38
C SER A 175 -19.91 1.14 7.60
N VAL A 176 -21.11 0.65 7.94
CA VAL A 176 -21.47 -0.78 8.02
C VAL A 176 -23.00 -0.95 7.91
N VAL A 177 -23.48 -2.09 7.38
CA VAL A 177 -24.90 -2.51 7.31
C VAL A 177 -25.68 -2.39 8.64
N GLN A 178 -24.99 -2.48 9.79
CA GLN A 178 -25.63 -2.44 11.11
C GLN A 178 -25.74 -1.03 11.74
N LEU A 179 -25.03 -0.02 11.20
CA LEU A 179 -25.00 1.33 11.74
C LEU A 179 -26.13 2.19 11.16
N ARG A 180 -26.98 2.73 12.04
CA ARG A 180 -28.04 3.67 11.63
C ARG A 180 -27.57 5.12 11.77
N VAL A 181 -27.63 5.87 10.68
CA VAL A 181 -27.39 7.33 10.71
C VAL A 181 -28.63 8.01 11.29
N SER A 182 -28.50 8.68 12.44
CA SER A 182 -29.63 9.30 13.14
C SER A 182 -30.10 10.64 12.55
N GLY A 183 -29.32 11.23 11.63
CA GLY A 183 -29.64 12.50 10.97
C GLY A 183 -29.89 12.38 9.46
N LYS A 184 -29.74 13.50 8.73
CA LYS A 184 -29.90 13.51 7.27
C LYS A 184 -28.82 12.68 6.60
N TYR A 185 -29.21 11.89 5.60
CA TYR A 185 -28.30 11.04 4.84
C TYR A 185 -27.46 11.81 3.82
N THR A 186 -27.85 13.04 3.50
CA THR A 186 -27.20 13.90 2.52
C THR A 186 -26.42 15.02 3.22
N TYR A 187 -25.25 15.34 2.70
CA TYR A 187 -24.45 16.46 3.22
C TYR A 187 -25.14 17.81 2.97
N THR A 188 -25.08 18.70 3.94
CA THR A 188 -25.53 20.10 3.81
C THR A 188 -24.65 20.87 2.82
N ALA A 189 -25.05 22.09 2.45
CA ALA A 189 -24.24 22.96 1.59
C ALA A 189 -22.90 23.32 2.26
N GLU A 190 -22.93 23.63 3.56
CA GLU A 190 -21.74 23.91 4.38
C GLU A 190 -20.81 22.71 4.45
N GLU A 191 -21.34 21.51 4.73
CA GLU A 191 -20.51 20.28 4.78
C GLU A 191 -19.83 20.01 3.44
N LYS A 192 -20.54 20.22 2.32
CA LYS A 192 -19.96 20.06 0.98
C LYS A 192 -18.85 21.08 0.71
N GLU A 193 -18.97 22.30 1.21
CA GLU A 193 -17.93 23.32 1.12
C GLU A 193 -16.70 22.93 1.94
N VAL A 194 -16.88 22.58 3.22
CA VAL A 194 -15.80 22.11 4.09
C VAL A 194 -15.08 20.90 3.48
N LEU A 195 -15.83 19.91 3.00
CA LEU A 195 -15.25 18.71 2.37
C LEU A 195 -14.52 19.02 1.08
N ARG A 196 -15.01 19.97 0.27
CA ARG A 196 -14.34 20.43 -0.96
C ARG A 196 -13.02 21.12 -0.63
N ASP A 197 -13.03 22.07 0.29
CA ASP A 197 -11.84 22.84 0.67
C ASP A 197 -10.77 21.92 1.27
N THR A 198 -11.19 21.01 2.15
CA THR A 198 -10.33 20.04 2.82
C THR A 198 -10.03 18.79 1.99
N SER A 199 -10.42 18.78 0.71
CA SER A 199 -9.94 17.78 -0.27
C SER A 199 -8.51 18.06 -0.73
N ASN A 200 -8.05 19.32 -0.62
CA ASN A 200 -6.70 19.67 -0.98
C ASN A 200 -5.80 19.46 0.24
N ILE A 201 -4.97 18.41 0.19
CA ILE A 201 -4.01 18.05 1.22
C ILE A 201 -2.63 18.03 0.57
N ASN A 202 -1.67 18.81 1.07
CA ASN A 202 -0.30 18.85 0.53
C ASN A 202 -0.26 19.12 -0.99
N ASN A 203 -1.05 20.08 -1.47
CA ASN A 203 -1.21 20.43 -2.89
C ASN A 203 -1.76 19.30 -3.78
N ASN A 204 -2.26 18.21 -3.18
CA ASN A 204 -2.91 17.11 -3.87
C ASN A 204 -4.41 17.10 -3.57
N CYS A 205 -5.23 16.80 -4.57
CA CYS A 205 -6.68 16.74 -4.41
C CYS A 205 -7.16 15.29 -4.16
N PHE A 206 -7.67 15.03 -2.96
CA PHE A 206 -8.25 13.75 -2.55
C PHE A 206 -9.75 13.93 -2.32
N LEU A 207 -10.56 13.72 -3.35
CA LEU A 207 -12.01 13.89 -3.24
C LEU A 207 -12.63 12.78 -2.37
N PRO A 208 -13.76 13.06 -1.70
CA PRO A 208 -14.58 12.02 -1.10
C PRO A 208 -14.89 10.91 -2.11
N PHE A 209 -14.82 9.66 -1.64
CA PHE A 209 -15.14 8.49 -2.45
C PHE A 209 -16.64 8.44 -2.73
N MET A 210 -17.02 8.17 -3.98
CA MET A 210 -18.40 8.10 -4.44
C MET A 210 -18.65 6.80 -5.21
N ASP A 211 -19.91 6.38 -5.35
CA ASP A 211 -20.25 5.14 -6.07
C ASP A 211 -19.78 5.13 -7.53
N ILE A 212 -19.70 6.30 -8.17
CA ILE A 212 -19.14 6.44 -9.52
C ILE A 212 -17.67 6.00 -9.59
N ASP A 213 -16.91 6.11 -8.50
CA ASP A 213 -15.51 5.67 -8.43
C ASP A 213 -15.38 4.14 -8.47
N LEU A 214 -16.46 3.38 -8.20
CA LEU A 214 -16.47 1.93 -8.42
C LEU A 214 -16.34 1.57 -9.91
N SER A 215 -16.68 2.50 -10.80
CA SER A 215 -16.50 2.37 -12.25
C SER A 215 -15.18 2.98 -12.77
N GLU A 216 -14.26 3.32 -11.87
CA GLU A 216 -12.95 3.87 -12.23
C GLU A 216 -12.20 2.96 -13.22
N ARG A 217 -11.60 3.56 -14.24
CA ARG A 217 -10.90 2.82 -15.28
C ARG A 217 -9.47 2.54 -14.84
N PHE A 218 -9.09 1.27 -14.85
CA PHE A 218 -7.75 0.81 -14.47
C PHE A 218 -6.84 0.41 -15.64
N GLN A 219 -7.35 0.44 -16.89
CA GLN A 219 -6.57 0.00 -18.06
C GLN A 219 -6.27 1.14 -19.03
N TYR A 220 -5.02 1.19 -19.46
CA TYR A 220 -4.44 2.27 -20.27
C TYR A 220 -3.54 1.69 -21.35
N ALA A 221 -3.33 2.42 -22.45
CA ALA A 221 -2.45 1.97 -23.53
C ALA A 221 -0.97 1.93 -23.10
N ILE A 222 -0.59 2.82 -22.19
CA ILE A 222 0.72 2.88 -21.54
C ILE A 222 0.54 2.70 -20.02
N PRO A 223 1.55 2.21 -19.29
CA PRO A 223 1.51 2.18 -17.84
C PRO A 223 1.11 3.53 -17.27
N PHE A 224 0.19 3.51 -16.33
CA PHE A 224 -0.26 4.70 -15.66
C PHE A 224 0.89 5.34 -14.89
N GLU A 225 0.96 6.66 -14.99
CA GLU A 225 1.87 7.50 -14.23
C GLU A 225 1.06 8.56 -13.52
N ASP A 226 1.23 8.59 -12.21
CA ASP A 226 0.61 9.58 -11.36
C ASP A 226 1.38 10.89 -11.48
N ARG A 227 0.68 12.01 -11.68
CA ARG A 227 1.34 13.32 -11.81
C ARG A 227 2.04 13.76 -10.53
N ALA A 228 1.65 13.17 -9.39
CA ALA A 228 2.26 13.36 -8.08
C ALA A 228 3.18 12.19 -7.67
N SER A 229 3.67 11.40 -8.62
CA SER A 229 4.33 10.11 -8.37
C SER A 229 5.64 10.18 -7.62
N GLU A 230 6.39 11.27 -7.78
CA GLU A 230 7.71 11.41 -7.17
C GLU A 230 7.55 11.95 -5.76
N LEU A 231 7.17 11.04 -4.87
CA LEU A 231 7.08 11.32 -3.45
C LEU A 231 8.46 11.69 -2.92
N LYS A 232 8.54 12.82 -2.21
CA LYS A 232 9.78 13.28 -1.59
C LYS A 232 10.34 12.18 -0.69
N LEU A 233 11.57 11.73 -0.98
CA LEU A 233 12.25 10.71 -0.18
C LEU A 233 12.82 11.32 1.09
N SER A 234 12.94 10.52 2.14
CA SER A 234 13.69 10.91 3.33
C SER A 234 15.19 10.97 3.03
N VAL A 235 15.93 11.76 3.80
CA VAL A 235 17.41 11.86 3.68
C VAL A 235 18.09 10.49 3.74
N LYS A 236 17.55 9.55 4.53
CA LYS A 236 18.10 8.19 4.62
C LYS A 236 17.86 7.39 3.33
N GLN A 237 16.68 7.51 2.73
CA GLN A 237 16.37 6.84 1.46
C GLN A 237 17.15 7.44 0.30
N GLU A 238 17.29 8.78 0.23
CA GLU A 238 18.04 9.47 -0.83
C GLU A 238 19.50 8.99 -0.95
N ARG A 239 20.15 8.66 0.17
CA ARG A 239 21.52 8.12 0.19
C ARG A 239 21.66 6.78 -0.52
N GLU A 240 20.60 5.98 -0.53
CA GLU A 240 20.59 4.65 -1.12
C GLU A 240 19.82 4.57 -2.44
N PHE A 241 19.04 5.61 -2.75
CA PHE A 241 18.17 5.67 -3.93
C PHE A 241 18.98 5.56 -5.22
N ASP A 242 18.46 4.75 -6.13
CA ASP A 242 18.97 4.58 -7.48
C ASP A 242 17.90 5.03 -8.49
N CYS A 243 16.73 4.39 -8.45
CA CYS A 243 15.65 4.66 -9.37
C CYS A 243 14.27 4.29 -8.80
N TRP A 244 13.22 4.70 -9.52
CA TRP A 244 11.87 4.23 -9.31
C TRP A 244 11.62 3.01 -10.20
N VAL A 245 11.16 1.90 -9.62
CA VAL A 245 10.89 0.65 -10.35
C VAL A 245 9.45 0.21 -10.19
N ARG A 246 8.90 -0.48 -11.19
CA ARG A 246 7.61 -1.14 -11.14
C ARG A 246 7.79 -2.61 -10.71
N PRO A 247 6.77 -3.24 -10.10
CA PRO A 247 6.82 -4.64 -9.67
C PRO A 247 7.34 -5.61 -10.74
N HIS A 248 6.90 -5.48 -11.99
CA HIS A 248 7.30 -6.38 -13.08
C HIS A 248 8.77 -6.25 -13.51
N GLU A 249 9.45 -5.16 -13.12
CA GLU A 249 10.87 -4.96 -13.45
C GLU A 249 11.79 -5.75 -12.50
N ILE A 250 11.31 -5.99 -11.27
CA ILE A 250 12.07 -6.65 -10.20
C ILE A 250 11.52 -8.02 -9.79
N CYS A 251 10.34 -8.40 -10.29
CA CYS A 251 9.66 -9.65 -9.98
C CYS A 251 9.04 -10.27 -11.25
N ALA A 252 9.23 -11.58 -11.44
CA ALA A 252 8.72 -12.31 -12.61
C ALA A 252 7.20 -12.55 -12.56
N ASP A 253 6.64 -12.84 -11.39
CA ASP A 253 5.20 -13.08 -11.17
C ASP A 253 4.65 -12.12 -10.11
N PRO A 254 4.55 -10.81 -10.41
CA PRO A 254 4.09 -9.82 -9.46
C PRO A 254 2.61 -10.03 -9.14
N LYS A 255 2.31 -10.12 -7.84
CA LYS A 255 0.98 -10.26 -7.28
C LYS A 255 0.75 -9.15 -6.27
N LEU A 256 -0.49 -8.68 -6.17
CA LEU A 256 -0.83 -7.72 -5.13
C LEU A 256 -0.89 -8.42 -3.76
N ILE A 257 -1.61 -9.55 -3.69
CA ILE A 257 -1.72 -10.42 -2.52
C ILE A 257 -1.45 -11.85 -2.98
N VAL A 258 -0.60 -12.59 -2.28
CA VAL A 258 -0.34 -14.01 -2.54
C VAL A 258 -1.29 -14.87 -1.68
N ASN A 259 -1.73 -16.02 -2.22
CA ASN A 259 -2.66 -16.95 -1.55
C ASN A 259 -4.01 -16.35 -1.12
N ASN A 260 -4.41 -15.22 -1.70
CA ASN A 260 -5.68 -14.54 -1.44
C ASN A 260 -5.91 -14.13 0.03
N HIS A 261 -4.87 -14.05 0.86
CA HIS A 261 -4.96 -13.56 2.24
C HIS A 261 -3.78 -12.66 2.60
N LEU A 262 -4.01 -11.67 3.47
CA LEU A 262 -2.94 -10.85 4.01
C LEU A 262 -2.19 -11.63 5.09
N ASP A 263 -0.87 -11.65 5.05
CA ASP A 263 -0.04 -12.27 6.09
C ASP A 263 0.73 -11.21 6.89
N CYS A 264 0.42 -11.09 8.18
CA CYS A 264 1.09 -10.16 9.08
C CYS A 264 2.57 -10.52 9.30
N PHE A 265 2.95 -11.79 9.18
CA PHE A 265 4.33 -12.23 9.43
C PHE A 265 5.28 -11.85 8.30
N SER A 266 4.76 -11.75 7.08
CA SER A 266 5.52 -11.34 5.89
C SER A 266 5.97 -9.87 5.91
N ILE A 267 5.30 -9.00 6.67
CA ILE A 267 5.54 -7.56 6.64
C ILE A 267 6.91 -7.21 7.23
N LYS A 268 7.70 -6.45 6.45
CA LYS A 268 9.01 -5.91 6.85
C LYS A 268 9.10 -4.41 6.56
N GLN A 269 9.54 -3.65 7.55
CA GLN A 269 9.85 -2.23 7.41
C GLN A 269 11.31 -2.03 7.01
N THR A 270 11.56 -1.02 6.17
CA THR A 270 12.91 -0.63 5.72
C THR A 270 13.34 0.70 6.36
N ILE A 271 13.93 1.58 5.56
CA ILE A 271 14.50 2.87 5.95
C ILE A 271 13.41 3.92 6.20
N VAL A 272 12.15 3.57 5.94
CA VAL A 272 10.97 4.41 6.21
C VAL A 272 10.82 4.66 7.71
N SER A 273 10.49 5.89 8.06
CA SER A 273 10.38 6.39 9.44
C SER A 273 9.05 6.07 10.14
N ASP A 274 8.00 5.69 9.41
CA ASP A 274 6.66 5.51 9.97
C ASP A 274 6.38 4.06 10.43
N CYS A 275 6.93 3.72 11.59
CA CYS A 275 6.73 2.40 12.19
C CYS A 275 5.30 2.11 12.63
N SER A 276 4.54 3.14 13.05
CA SER A 276 3.17 2.98 13.48
C SER A 276 2.25 2.58 12.34
N PHE A 277 2.47 3.10 11.12
CA PHE A 277 1.71 2.65 9.96
C PHE A 277 1.97 1.17 9.64
N VAL A 278 3.22 0.72 9.68
CA VAL A 278 3.56 -0.69 9.40
C VAL A 278 3.02 -1.62 10.48
N ALA A 279 3.09 -1.24 11.76
CA ALA A 279 2.45 -1.97 12.85
C ALA A 279 0.92 -2.05 12.65
N SER A 280 0.31 -0.97 12.16
CA SER A 280 -1.12 -0.90 11.85
C SER A 280 -1.52 -1.86 10.72
N LEU A 281 -0.69 -2.02 9.69
CA LEU A 281 -0.89 -3.03 8.65
C LEU A 281 -0.82 -4.45 9.22
N ALA A 282 0.13 -4.72 10.12
CA ALA A 282 0.30 -6.05 10.72
C ALA A 282 -0.92 -6.47 11.56
N VAL A 283 -1.42 -5.60 12.43
CA VAL A 283 -2.60 -5.91 13.26
C VAL A 283 -3.87 -6.02 12.41
N SER A 284 -3.98 -5.22 11.34
CA SER A 284 -5.11 -5.28 10.42
C SER A 284 -5.11 -6.58 9.61
N ALA A 285 -3.96 -7.00 9.08
CA ALA A 285 -3.81 -8.27 8.37
C ALA A 285 -4.13 -9.47 9.28
N LEU A 286 -3.65 -9.44 10.53
CA LEU A 286 -3.98 -10.46 11.53
C LEU A 286 -5.48 -10.53 11.81
N TYR A 287 -6.14 -9.37 11.92
CA TYR A 287 -7.58 -9.29 12.13
C TYR A 287 -8.36 -9.94 10.98
N GLU A 288 -8.02 -9.61 9.72
CA GLU A 288 -8.69 -10.21 8.56
C GLU A 288 -8.57 -11.73 8.58
N ARG A 289 -7.40 -12.25 8.93
CA ARG A 289 -7.15 -13.69 9.03
C ARG A 289 -7.95 -14.34 10.17
N ARG A 290 -7.98 -13.73 11.35
CA ARG A 290 -8.65 -14.29 12.54
C ARG A 290 -10.17 -14.27 12.44
N PHE A 291 -10.74 -13.18 11.91
CA PHE A 291 -12.19 -12.97 11.91
C PHE A 291 -12.84 -13.13 10.54
N ASN A 292 -12.06 -13.39 9.49
CA ASN A 292 -12.52 -13.47 8.09
C ASN A 292 -13.31 -12.21 7.68
N LYS A 293 -12.91 -11.05 8.19
CA LYS A 293 -13.53 -9.74 7.94
C LYS A 293 -12.52 -8.82 7.26
N LYS A 294 -12.84 -8.41 6.03
CA LYS A 294 -11.98 -7.51 5.23
C LYS A 294 -12.10 -6.06 5.73
N ILE A 295 -11.03 -5.49 6.26
CA ILE A 295 -10.96 -4.12 6.79
C ILE A 295 -9.93 -3.24 6.08
N ILE A 296 -8.91 -3.84 5.45
CA ILE A 296 -7.86 -3.15 4.68
C ILE A 296 -7.64 -3.76 3.29
N SER A 297 -7.94 -5.04 3.04
CA SER A 297 -7.85 -5.61 1.69
C SER A 297 -8.93 -5.07 0.75
N ASN A 298 -10.11 -4.75 1.30
CA ASN A 298 -11.25 -4.23 0.56
C ASN A 298 -11.11 -2.75 0.15
N ILE A 299 -10.12 -2.02 0.68
CA ILE A 299 -9.90 -0.61 0.30
C ILE A 299 -8.98 -0.44 -0.91
N ILE A 300 -8.37 -1.51 -1.42
CA ILE A 300 -7.44 -1.48 -2.56
C ILE A 300 -8.19 -1.88 -3.84
N TYR A 301 -7.94 -1.16 -4.93
CA TYR A 301 -8.52 -1.38 -6.26
C TYR A 301 -7.42 -1.36 -7.33
N PRO A 302 -7.57 -2.11 -8.44
CA PRO A 302 -8.76 -2.85 -8.87
C PRO A 302 -9.01 -4.14 -8.07
N ARG A 303 -10.26 -4.61 -8.11
CA ARG A 303 -10.70 -5.85 -7.44
C ARG A 303 -11.32 -6.80 -8.46
N ASN A 304 -11.20 -8.10 -8.20
CA ASN A 304 -11.93 -9.13 -8.94
C ASN A 304 -13.37 -9.28 -8.43
N LYS A 305 -14.15 -10.17 -9.07
CA LYS A 305 -15.51 -10.54 -8.65
C LYS A 305 -15.66 -10.96 -7.19
N ASN A 306 -14.64 -11.57 -6.60
CA ASN A 306 -14.62 -11.98 -5.18
C ASN A 306 -14.31 -10.81 -4.23
N LYS A 307 -14.28 -9.57 -4.74
CA LYS A 307 -13.91 -8.35 -4.01
C LYS A 307 -12.52 -8.47 -3.39
N LEU A 308 -11.61 -9.21 -4.02
CA LEU A 308 -10.21 -9.30 -3.64
C LEU A 308 -9.41 -8.37 -4.55
N PRO A 309 -8.46 -7.61 -4.00
CA PRO A 309 -7.67 -6.70 -4.79
C PRO A 309 -6.68 -7.52 -5.65
N VAL A 310 -6.45 -7.07 -6.88
CA VAL A 310 -5.66 -7.80 -7.88
C VAL A 310 -4.50 -6.95 -8.39
N TYR A 311 -3.43 -7.63 -8.80
CA TYR A 311 -2.32 -6.96 -9.49
C TYR A 311 -2.82 -6.33 -10.80
N ASN A 312 -2.47 -5.07 -11.02
CA ASN A 312 -2.77 -4.35 -12.24
C ASN A 312 -1.48 -4.11 -13.06
N PRO A 313 -1.29 -4.81 -14.19
CA PRO A 313 -0.11 -4.63 -15.06
C PRO A 313 -0.13 -3.30 -15.85
N PHE A 314 -1.20 -2.52 -15.74
CA PHE A 314 -1.25 -1.14 -16.23
C PHE A 314 -0.79 -0.13 -15.17
N GLY A 315 -0.41 -0.58 -13.97
CA GLY A 315 0.28 0.22 -12.97
C GLY A 315 -0.57 1.29 -12.29
N LYS A 316 -1.91 1.26 -12.41
CA LYS A 316 -2.81 2.17 -11.68
C LYS A 316 -3.47 1.46 -10.51
N TYR A 317 -3.46 2.10 -9.34
CA TYR A 317 -4.22 1.66 -8.19
C TYR A 317 -5.04 2.81 -7.60
N MET A 318 -6.13 2.43 -6.93
CA MET A 318 -6.94 3.35 -6.12
C MET A 318 -7.05 2.77 -4.71
N VAL A 319 -6.77 3.58 -3.70
CA VAL A 319 -6.88 3.21 -2.29
C VAL A 319 -7.92 4.11 -1.61
N LYS A 320 -8.84 3.50 -0.86
CA LYS A 320 -9.92 4.19 -0.15
C LYS A 320 -9.56 4.43 1.32
N LEU A 321 -8.91 5.55 1.62
CA LEU A 321 -8.50 5.93 2.97
C LEU A 321 -9.56 6.81 3.68
N HIS A 322 -9.71 6.67 4.99
CA HIS A 322 -10.58 7.51 5.82
C HIS A 322 -9.83 8.75 6.31
N LEU A 323 -10.07 9.89 5.69
CA LEU A 323 -9.30 11.11 5.88
C LEU A 323 -10.27 12.27 6.10
N ASN A 324 -10.00 13.09 7.12
CA ASN A 324 -10.84 14.25 7.44
C ASN A 324 -12.32 13.84 7.60
N GLY A 325 -12.54 12.75 8.34
CA GLY A 325 -13.86 12.21 8.69
C GLY A 325 -14.64 11.51 7.57
N VAL A 326 -14.09 11.38 6.35
CA VAL A 326 -14.76 10.71 5.22
C VAL A 326 -13.82 9.77 4.48
N ARG A 327 -14.36 8.76 3.79
CA ARG A 327 -13.55 7.98 2.84
C ARG A 327 -13.20 8.85 1.64
N ARG A 328 -11.93 8.89 1.26
CA ARG A 328 -11.39 9.63 0.12
C ARG A 328 -10.66 8.68 -0.81
N LYS A 329 -10.73 8.98 -2.11
CA LYS A 329 -10.01 8.21 -3.12
C LYS A 329 -8.57 8.71 -3.24
N VAL A 330 -7.63 7.78 -3.19
CA VAL A 330 -6.19 8.05 -3.38
C VAL A 330 -5.74 7.24 -4.58
N ILE A 331 -5.52 7.93 -5.71
CA ILE A 331 -4.95 7.32 -6.92
C ILE A 331 -3.43 7.33 -6.78
N ILE A 332 -2.80 6.20 -7.06
CA ILE A 332 -1.34 6.05 -7.16
C ILE A 332 -0.98 5.27 -8.42
N ASP A 333 0.24 5.48 -8.92
CA ASP A 333 0.88 4.50 -9.80
C ASP A 333 1.65 3.44 -8.99
N ASP A 334 2.21 2.44 -9.67
CA ASP A 334 2.90 1.30 -9.05
C ASP A 334 4.43 1.44 -8.99
N ARG A 335 4.99 2.62 -9.27
CA ARG A 335 6.43 2.85 -9.13
C ARG A 335 6.85 2.92 -7.65
N LEU A 336 7.87 2.19 -7.26
CA LEU A 336 8.37 2.13 -5.89
C LEU A 336 9.84 2.56 -5.85
N PRO A 337 10.30 3.23 -4.77
CA PRO A 337 11.69 3.66 -4.68
C PRO A 337 12.60 2.44 -4.47
N TYR A 338 13.65 2.34 -5.27
CA TYR A 338 14.58 1.22 -5.29
C TYR A 338 16.00 1.67 -5.04
N SER A 339 16.78 0.83 -4.35
CA SER A 339 18.13 1.16 -3.96
C SER A 339 19.18 0.61 -4.92
N LYS A 340 20.36 1.24 -4.89
CA LYS A 340 21.59 0.75 -5.55
C LYS A 340 22.04 -0.64 -5.07
N TYR A 341 21.46 -1.15 -4.00
CA TYR A 341 21.74 -2.48 -3.43
C TYR A 341 20.68 -3.53 -3.80
N GLY A 342 19.78 -3.22 -4.74
CA GLY A 342 18.77 -4.18 -5.20
C GLY A 342 17.64 -4.43 -4.20
N ARG A 343 17.27 -3.43 -3.38
CA ARG A 343 16.17 -3.54 -2.41
C ARG A 343 15.19 -2.38 -2.51
N LEU A 344 13.93 -2.65 -2.17
CA LEU A 344 12.92 -1.61 -1.99
C LEU A 344 13.29 -0.69 -0.82
N LEU A 345 13.06 0.61 -0.99
CA LEU A 345 13.26 1.63 0.03
C LEU A 345 11.96 1.99 0.77
N CYS A 346 10.85 1.34 0.40
CA CYS A 346 9.56 1.35 1.08
C CYS A 346 9.40 0.07 1.92
N SER A 347 8.38 -0.01 2.77
CA SER A 347 8.02 -1.27 3.45
C SER A 347 7.51 -2.30 2.43
N TYR A 348 7.77 -3.57 2.69
CA TYR A 348 7.55 -4.65 1.72
C TYR A 348 7.17 -5.97 2.40
N SER A 349 6.71 -6.95 1.60
CA SER A 349 6.47 -8.32 2.05
C SER A 349 7.74 -9.16 1.85
N SER A 350 8.06 -10.04 2.80
CA SER A 350 9.16 -11.01 2.64
C SER A 350 8.91 -11.98 1.48
N ASN A 351 7.66 -12.10 1.04
CA ASN A 351 7.33 -12.74 -0.23
C ASN A 351 7.64 -11.78 -1.39
N LYS A 352 8.67 -12.11 -2.18
CA LYS A 352 9.17 -11.28 -3.29
C LYS A 352 8.15 -11.02 -4.39
N ASN A 353 7.10 -11.83 -4.47
CA ASN A 353 6.03 -11.69 -5.45
C ASN A 353 4.88 -10.80 -4.94
N GLU A 354 4.91 -10.30 -3.71
CA GLU A 354 3.77 -9.63 -3.06
C GLU A 354 4.00 -8.13 -2.80
N PHE A 355 3.03 -7.29 -3.19
CA PHE A 355 3.20 -5.82 -3.21
C PHE A 355 2.16 -5.00 -2.44
N TRP A 356 1.17 -5.62 -1.77
CA TRP A 356 0.10 -4.86 -1.07
C TRP A 356 0.64 -3.91 0.01
N VAL A 357 1.69 -4.31 0.75
CA VAL A 357 2.33 -3.50 1.80
C VAL A 357 2.85 -2.19 1.19
N SER A 358 3.63 -2.32 0.13
CA SER A 358 4.26 -1.18 -0.56
C SER A 358 3.22 -0.27 -1.20
N MET A 359 2.13 -0.83 -1.75
CA MET A 359 1.04 -0.03 -2.36
C MET A 359 0.25 0.76 -1.32
N LEU A 360 -0.08 0.16 -0.17
CA LEU A 360 -0.77 0.86 0.91
C LEU A 360 0.11 1.94 1.53
N GLU A 361 1.39 1.65 1.78
CA GLU A 361 2.34 2.64 2.28
C GLU A 361 2.49 3.80 1.30
N LYS A 362 2.65 3.54 0.01
CA LYS A 362 2.75 4.59 -1.00
C LYS A 362 1.50 5.49 -1.03
N ALA A 363 0.30 4.90 -0.97
CA ALA A 363 -0.94 5.67 -0.93
C ALA A 363 -1.00 6.57 0.33
N TYR A 364 -0.58 6.03 1.48
CA TYR A 364 -0.55 6.80 2.72
C TYR A 364 0.52 7.91 2.69
N MET A 365 1.73 7.62 2.25
CA MET A 365 2.82 8.59 2.10
C MET A 365 2.48 9.70 1.10
N LYS A 366 1.73 9.38 0.03
CA LYS A 366 1.20 10.41 -0.88
C LYS A 366 0.31 11.43 -0.15
N VAL A 367 -0.57 10.96 0.72
CA VAL A 367 -1.42 11.84 1.54
C VAL A 367 -0.58 12.62 2.53
N MET A 368 0.44 11.99 3.13
CA MET A 368 1.34 12.61 4.11
C MET A 368 2.42 13.50 3.50
N GLY A 369 2.44 13.70 2.19
CA GLY A 369 3.34 14.64 1.50
C GLY A 369 4.71 14.07 1.13
N GLY A 370 4.89 12.75 1.24
CA GLY A 370 6.10 12.03 0.83
C GLY A 370 6.58 11.03 1.88
N TYR A 371 7.69 10.36 1.57
CA TYR A 371 8.40 9.49 2.50
C TYR A 371 9.29 10.25 3.51
N ASP A 372 9.55 11.55 3.29
CA ASP A 372 10.14 12.48 4.27
C ASP A 372 9.12 12.87 5.36
N PHE A 373 8.53 11.85 5.98
CA PHE A 373 7.48 11.95 6.98
C PHE A 373 8.05 11.49 8.34
N PRO A 374 8.00 12.33 9.40
CA PRO A 374 8.64 12.01 10.68
C PRO A 374 7.94 10.93 11.52
N GLY A 375 6.98 10.21 10.94
CA GLY A 375 6.15 9.24 11.65
C GLY A 375 4.91 9.87 12.30
N SER A 376 3.95 9.01 12.61
CA SER A 376 2.63 9.33 13.16
C SER A 376 2.40 8.58 14.49
N ASN A 377 1.15 8.24 14.79
CA ASN A 377 0.81 7.29 15.84
C ASN A 377 -0.24 6.31 15.29
N SER A 378 -0.25 5.09 15.82
CA SER A 378 -1.06 4.00 15.27
C SER A 378 -2.56 4.28 15.32
N ASN A 379 -3.03 5.12 16.25
CA ASN A 379 -4.44 5.51 16.31
C ASN A 379 -4.88 6.24 15.05
N ILE A 380 -4.06 7.17 14.54
CA ILE A 380 -4.32 7.92 13.32
C ILE A 380 -4.20 6.99 12.11
N ASP A 381 -3.18 6.14 12.08
CA ASP A 381 -2.92 5.24 10.96
C ASP A 381 -4.04 4.21 10.79
N LEU A 382 -4.41 3.53 11.87
CA LEU A 382 -5.53 2.60 11.89
C LEU A 382 -6.85 3.30 11.57
N HIS A 383 -7.06 4.52 12.07
CA HIS A 383 -8.25 5.28 11.72
C HIS A 383 -8.28 5.61 10.22
N ALA A 384 -7.14 5.97 9.63
CA ALA A 384 -7.02 6.25 8.21
C ALA A 384 -7.24 5.01 7.33
N LEU A 385 -6.76 3.85 7.77
CA LEU A 385 -6.96 2.59 7.05
C LEU A 385 -8.39 2.07 7.18
N THR A 386 -8.92 2.04 8.41
CA THR A 386 -10.11 1.25 8.76
C THR A 386 -11.35 2.08 9.08
N GLY A 387 -11.20 3.37 9.42
CA GLY A 387 -12.26 4.20 9.99
C GLY A 387 -12.63 3.82 11.43
N TRP A 388 -11.89 2.92 12.08
CA TRP A 388 -12.14 2.49 13.46
C TRP A 388 -11.79 3.58 14.47
N ILE A 389 -12.51 3.60 15.58
CA ILE A 389 -12.55 4.73 16.51
C ILE A 389 -11.31 4.73 17.42
N PRO A 390 -10.43 5.75 17.37
CA PRO A 390 -9.18 5.74 18.13
C PRO A 390 -9.36 6.07 19.62
N GLU A 391 -8.67 5.33 20.49
CA GLU A 391 -8.51 5.56 21.92
C GLU A 391 -7.04 5.45 22.32
N ARG A 392 -6.54 6.40 23.13
CA ARG A 392 -5.18 6.37 23.66
C ARG A 392 -5.21 5.99 25.13
N CYS A 393 -4.64 4.83 25.47
CA CYS A 393 -4.55 4.33 26.84
C CYS A 393 -3.10 4.44 27.33
N ALA A 394 -2.78 5.53 28.01
CA ALA A 394 -1.44 5.74 28.58
C ALA A 394 -1.16 4.76 29.73
N ILE A 395 0.03 4.19 29.73
CA ILE A 395 0.54 3.28 30.76
C ILE A 395 1.21 4.14 31.83
N ARG A 396 0.64 4.18 33.04
CA ARG A 396 1.10 5.07 34.11
C ARG A 396 1.06 4.36 35.47
N PRO A 397 1.93 3.35 35.71
CA PRO A 397 1.86 2.47 36.88
C PRO A 397 1.89 3.20 38.22
N GLY A 398 2.47 4.41 38.28
CA GLY A 398 2.56 5.23 39.49
C GLY A 398 1.42 6.22 39.71
N GLU A 399 0.45 6.36 38.79
CA GLU A 399 -0.70 7.26 38.98
C GLU A 399 -1.86 6.52 39.66
N ALA A 400 -2.51 7.15 40.66
CA ALA A 400 -3.58 6.54 41.45
C ALA A 400 -4.84 6.15 40.64
N ASP A 401 -5.03 6.73 39.47
CA ASP A 401 -6.14 6.43 38.55
C ASP A 401 -5.80 5.33 37.53
N PHE A 402 -4.56 4.82 37.53
CA PHE A 402 -4.14 3.74 36.65
C PHE A 402 -4.40 2.37 37.27
N ASN A 403 -5.15 1.53 36.55
CA ASN A 403 -5.42 0.16 36.93
C ASN A 403 -4.90 -0.79 35.84
N SER A 404 -3.79 -1.48 36.15
CA SER A 404 -3.11 -2.40 35.22
C SER A 404 -4.00 -3.56 34.80
N ASP A 405 -4.76 -4.11 35.74
CA ASP A 405 -5.54 -5.35 35.55
C ASP A 405 -6.80 -5.05 34.74
N ALA A 406 -7.44 -3.90 35.01
CA ALA A 406 -8.57 -3.43 34.22
C ALA A 406 -8.15 -3.10 32.77
N LEU A 407 -6.95 -2.54 32.57
CA LEU A 407 -6.41 -2.31 31.24
C LEU A 407 -6.13 -3.63 30.51
N TYR A 408 -5.49 -4.59 31.19
CA TYR A 408 -5.21 -5.91 30.65
C TYR A 408 -6.49 -6.62 30.21
N GLU A 409 -7.48 -6.73 31.10
CA GLU A 409 -8.74 -7.41 30.82
C GLU A 409 -9.55 -6.70 29.73
N LYS A 410 -9.53 -5.36 29.70
CA LYS A 410 -10.15 -4.58 28.63
C LYS A 410 -9.54 -4.92 27.27
N ILE A 411 -8.22 -4.99 27.15
CA ILE A 411 -7.57 -5.27 25.86
C ILE A 411 -7.74 -6.76 25.50
N ARG A 412 -7.48 -7.67 26.45
CA ARG A 412 -7.58 -9.13 26.27
C ARG A 412 -8.95 -9.55 25.76
N SER A 413 -10.01 -9.18 26.48
CA SER A 413 -11.39 -9.59 26.13
C SER A 413 -11.85 -9.03 24.78
N ARG A 414 -11.39 -7.82 24.41
CA ARG A 414 -11.83 -7.12 23.20
C ARG A 414 -11.04 -7.49 21.95
N LEU A 415 -9.77 -7.88 22.11
CA LEU A 415 -9.01 -8.51 21.03
C LEU A 415 -9.60 -9.89 20.70
N GLU A 416 -9.99 -10.65 21.72
CA GLU A 416 -10.60 -11.99 21.56
C GLU A 416 -11.96 -11.93 20.85
N SER A 417 -12.80 -10.94 21.16
CA SER A 417 -14.09 -10.76 20.47
C SER A 417 -13.99 -10.10 19.09
N GLY A 418 -12.83 -9.57 18.71
CA GLY A 418 -12.66 -8.84 17.45
C GLY A 418 -13.27 -7.44 17.44
N ASP A 419 -13.35 -6.82 18.62
CA ASP A 419 -13.94 -5.51 18.86
C ASP A 419 -12.90 -4.37 18.80
N VAL A 420 -11.61 -4.69 18.87
CA VAL A 420 -10.53 -3.70 18.93
C VAL A 420 -9.30 -4.17 18.14
N LEU A 421 -8.57 -3.21 17.57
CA LEU A 421 -7.20 -3.38 17.09
C LEU A 421 -6.27 -2.70 18.08
N ALA A 422 -5.14 -3.32 18.43
CA ALA A 422 -4.24 -2.80 19.44
C ALA A 422 -2.80 -2.75 18.93
N THR A 423 -2.12 -1.64 19.21
CA THR A 423 -0.66 -1.53 19.12
C THR A 423 -0.14 -0.95 20.43
N VAL A 424 1.15 -1.10 20.69
CA VAL A 424 1.80 -0.56 21.88
C VAL A 424 3.06 0.19 21.46
N ALA A 425 3.38 1.29 22.12
CA ALA A 425 4.55 2.10 21.77
C ALA A 425 5.44 2.41 22.96
N THR A 426 6.75 2.36 22.71
CA THR A 426 7.79 2.77 23.66
C THR A 426 7.88 4.29 23.74
N GLY A 427 8.26 4.79 24.91
CA GLY A 427 8.65 6.17 25.10
C GLY A 427 10.07 6.45 24.62
N ALA A 428 10.63 7.55 25.09
CA ALA A 428 12.08 7.76 24.99
C ALA A 428 12.79 6.69 25.85
N LEU A 429 13.73 5.97 25.26
CA LEU A 429 14.64 5.06 25.94
C LEU A 429 16.06 5.57 25.72
N ASP A 430 16.91 5.47 26.73
CA ASP A 430 18.34 5.72 26.54
C ASP A 430 19.00 4.58 25.75
N ASP A 431 20.14 4.85 25.13
CA ASP A 431 20.82 3.88 24.26
C ASP A 431 21.24 2.62 25.02
N ALA A 432 21.57 2.75 26.31
CA ALA A 432 21.99 1.62 27.14
C ALA A 432 20.82 0.68 27.45
N GLU A 433 19.64 1.22 27.76
CA GLU A 433 18.42 0.48 27.99
C GLU A 433 17.86 -0.12 26.70
N ALA A 434 17.91 0.62 25.59
CA ALA A 434 17.55 0.11 24.27
C ALA A 434 18.42 -1.10 23.90
N GLU A 435 19.75 -1.03 24.05
CA GLU A 435 20.65 -2.16 23.79
C GLU A 435 20.44 -3.33 24.76
N ARG A 436 20.22 -3.03 26.05
CA ARG A 436 20.00 -4.05 27.08
C ARG A 436 18.70 -4.82 26.85
N THR A 437 17.64 -4.13 26.49
CA THR A 437 16.31 -4.72 26.29
C THR A 437 16.10 -5.24 24.87
N GLY A 438 16.83 -4.69 23.91
CA GLY A 438 16.58 -4.86 22.47
C GLY A 438 15.30 -4.17 21.97
N LEU A 439 14.67 -3.34 22.80
CA LEU A 439 13.56 -2.48 22.39
C LEU A 439 14.08 -1.22 21.71
N VAL A 440 13.26 -0.68 20.84
CA VAL A 440 13.53 0.54 20.07
C VAL A 440 12.86 1.70 20.77
N ALA A 441 13.56 2.82 20.95
CA ALA A 441 12.99 4.05 21.49
C ALA A 441 11.95 4.65 20.52
N THR A 442 10.87 5.23 21.06
CA THR A 442 9.84 5.96 20.31
C THR A 442 9.26 5.17 19.13
N HIS A 443 8.99 3.88 19.35
CA HIS A 443 8.64 2.93 18.28
C HIS A 443 7.34 2.20 18.58
N ALA A 444 6.59 1.91 17.52
CA ALA A 444 5.32 1.20 17.61
C ALA A 444 5.48 -0.29 17.29
N TYR A 445 4.84 -1.12 18.10
CA TYR A 445 4.81 -2.57 18.00
C TYR A 445 3.37 -3.05 17.79
N ALA A 446 3.18 -4.00 16.89
CA ALA A 446 1.90 -4.65 16.68
C ALA A 446 1.62 -5.62 17.84
N VAL A 447 0.43 -5.52 18.45
CA VAL A 447 0.02 -6.45 19.50
C VAL A 447 -0.74 -7.60 18.83
N LEU A 448 -0.13 -8.78 18.77
CA LEU A 448 -0.72 -9.95 18.12
C LEU A 448 -1.62 -10.72 19.09
N ASP A 449 -1.18 -10.93 20.32
CA ASP A 449 -2.00 -11.55 21.38
C ASP A 449 -1.55 -11.06 22.76
N VAL A 450 -2.45 -10.46 23.54
CA VAL A 450 -2.12 -9.97 24.90
C VAL A 450 -2.10 -11.08 25.95
N ARG A 451 -2.77 -12.22 25.71
CA ARG A 451 -2.82 -13.35 26.67
C ARG A 451 -1.44 -13.93 26.92
N VAL A 452 -0.66 -13.98 25.86
CA VAL A 452 0.72 -14.47 25.84
C VAL A 452 1.70 -13.33 25.57
N ALA A 453 1.21 -12.09 25.52
CA ALA A 453 1.96 -10.87 25.23
C ALA A 453 2.93 -11.04 24.03
N GLU A 454 2.37 -11.54 22.94
CA GLU A 454 3.00 -11.68 21.64
C GLU A 454 2.95 -10.34 20.90
N LEU A 455 4.13 -9.77 20.64
CA LEU A 455 4.31 -8.52 19.92
C LEU A 455 5.06 -8.77 18.61
N LYS A 456 4.87 -7.89 17.63
CA LYS A 456 5.68 -7.86 16.41
C LYS A 456 6.34 -6.50 16.23
N ASN A 457 7.66 -6.52 16.11
CA ASN A 457 8.49 -5.43 15.62
C ASN A 457 8.55 -5.45 14.08
N PRO A 458 8.09 -4.40 13.38
CA PRO A 458 8.26 -4.29 11.94
C PRO A 458 9.73 -4.26 11.46
N TRP A 459 10.67 -3.84 12.33
CA TRP A 459 12.11 -3.93 12.09
C TRP A 459 12.62 -5.32 12.47
N SER A 460 12.61 -6.25 11.50
CA SER A 460 12.90 -7.69 11.68
C SER A 460 14.38 -8.02 11.97
N HIS A 461 15.01 -7.33 12.92
CA HIS A 461 16.40 -7.56 13.36
C HIS A 461 16.68 -7.08 14.79
N LEU A 462 15.74 -6.37 15.43
CA LEU A 462 15.86 -5.94 16.83
C LEU A 462 14.87 -6.71 17.67
N ARG A 463 15.41 -7.58 18.52
CA ARG A 463 14.68 -8.57 19.30
C ARG A 463 14.70 -8.24 20.77
N TRP A 464 13.58 -8.50 21.44
CA TRP A 464 13.49 -8.45 22.88
C TRP A 464 14.48 -9.41 23.53
N ARG A 465 15.24 -8.94 24.53
CA ARG A 465 16.30 -9.69 25.22
C ARG A 465 15.98 -10.02 26.69
N GLY A 466 14.76 -9.76 27.13
CA GLY A 466 14.32 -10.04 28.51
C GLY A 466 13.60 -11.38 28.65
N ASN A 467 12.69 -11.46 29.62
CA ASN A 467 11.91 -12.66 29.89
C ASN A 467 11.11 -13.10 28.65
N TYR A 468 11.12 -14.39 28.36
CA TYR A 468 10.52 -14.99 27.16
C TYR A 468 11.18 -14.58 25.83
N SER A 469 12.41 -14.06 25.86
CA SER A 469 13.26 -13.98 24.67
C SER A 469 13.75 -15.36 24.23
N GLU A 470 14.31 -15.46 23.03
CA GLU A 470 14.99 -16.68 22.55
C GLU A 470 16.20 -17.07 23.39
N LEU A 471 16.77 -16.13 24.15
CA LEU A 471 17.93 -16.35 25.03
C LEU A 471 17.52 -16.75 26.46
N ASP A 472 16.23 -16.70 26.79
CA ASP A 472 15.72 -17.02 28.12
C ASP A 472 15.65 -18.54 28.33
N THR A 473 16.44 -19.08 29.24
CA THR A 473 16.42 -20.51 29.57
C THR A 473 15.59 -20.83 30.81
N VAL A 474 15.05 -19.82 31.49
CA VAL A 474 14.42 -19.95 32.82
C VAL A 474 12.90 -19.92 32.72
N HIS A 475 12.31 -18.96 32.01
CA HIS A 475 10.85 -18.77 32.02
C HIS A 475 10.12 -19.60 30.96
N TRP A 476 10.82 -20.11 29.94
CA TRP A 476 10.22 -21.00 28.93
C TRP A 476 9.94 -22.41 29.50
N THR A 477 8.74 -22.62 30.00
CA THR A 477 8.30 -23.95 30.44
C THR A 477 7.95 -24.86 29.24
N PRO A 478 8.09 -26.19 29.35
CA PRO A 478 7.67 -27.11 28.29
C PRO A 478 6.20 -26.98 27.91
N SER A 479 5.32 -26.70 28.89
CA SER A 479 3.89 -26.47 28.63
C SER A 479 3.64 -25.20 27.83
N LEU A 480 4.36 -24.11 28.13
CA LEU A 480 4.22 -22.84 27.40
C LEU A 480 4.74 -22.95 25.96
N ARG A 481 5.88 -23.63 25.76
CA ARG A 481 6.41 -23.93 24.41
C ARG A 481 5.43 -24.77 23.59
N GLY A 482 4.83 -25.79 24.21
CA GLY A 482 3.79 -26.61 23.58
C GLY A 482 2.53 -25.83 23.22
N LEU A 483 2.06 -24.94 24.14
CA LEU A 483 0.86 -24.13 23.92
C LEU A 483 1.03 -23.12 22.77
N LEU A 484 2.22 -22.51 22.67
CA LEU A 484 2.53 -21.49 21.67
C LEU A 484 3.04 -22.07 20.36
N ASN A 485 3.28 -23.38 20.30
CA ASN A 485 4.00 -24.03 19.20
C ASN A 485 5.31 -23.29 18.87
N TYR A 486 6.02 -22.86 19.92
CA TYR A 486 7.23 -22.05 19.83
C TYR A 486 8.46 -22.89 20.11
N ASP A 487 9.40 -22.87 19.15
CA ASP A 487 10.72 -23.46 19.28
C ASP A 487 11.78 -22.33 19.27
N PRO A 488 12.44 -22.05 20.42
CA PRO A 488 13.47 -21.02 20.52
C PRO A 488 14.63 -21.22 19.53
N ASP A 489 15.01 -22.47 19.24
CA ASP A 489 16.13 -22.77 18.36
C ASP A 489 15.81 -22.44 16.89
N SER A 490 14.57 -22.72 16.47
CA SER A 490 14.04 -22.32 15.16
C SER A 490 13.88 -20.79 15.05
N ALA A 491 13.38 -20.15 16.11
CA ALA A 491 13.22 -18.69 16.16
C ALA A 491 14.57 -17.93 16.12
N ALA A 492 15.64 -18.52 16.67
CA ALA A 492 16.99 -18.00 16.52
C ALA A 492 17.43 -17.91 15.05
N GLN A 493 16.97 -18.82 14.18
CA GLN A 493 17.37 -18.90 12.78
C GLN A 493 16.55 -17.99 11.86
N TYR A 494 15.28 -17.72 12.17
CA TYR A 494 14.39 -16.92 11.32
C TYR A 494 13.74 -15.76 12.07
N ASP A 495 14.19 -14.53 11.79
CA ASP A 495 13.61 -13.31 12.35
C ASP A 495 12.46 -12.78 11.48
N ASN A 496 11.22 -12.95 11.96
CA ASN A 496 10.03 -12.31 11.43
C ASN A 496 9.57 -11.11 12.29
N GLY A 497 10.36 -10.70 13.27
CA GLY A 497 10.12 -9.62 14.21
C GLY A 497 9.13 -9.96 15.33
N VAL A 498 8.61 -11.19 15.40
CA VAL A 498 7.66 -11.62 16.45
C VAL A 498 8.44 -12.06 17.69
N PHE A 499 8.00 -11.62 18.86
CA PHE A 499 8.57 -12.02 20.14
C PHE A 499 7.51 -12.03 21.24
N TRP A 500 7.82 -12.72 22.34
CA TRP A 500 7.00 -12.78 23.55
C TRP A 500 7.66 -11.95 24.65
N ILE A 501 6.83 -11.28 25.46
CA ILE A 501 7.27 -10.45 26.58
C ILE A 501 6.27 -10.64 27.73
N ASP A 502 6.64 -10.36 28.97
CA ASP A 502 5.68 -10.38 30.08
C ASP A 502 4.93 -9.04 30.21
N TYR A 503 3.70 -9.07 30.74
CA TYR A 503 2.90 -7.85 30.87
C TYR A 503 3.53 -6.82 31.82
N ALA A 504 4.28 -7.24 32.84
CA ALA A 504 4.96 -6.30 33.73
C ALA A 504 6.09 -5.56 33.00
N SER A 505 6.82 -6.23 32.12
CA SER A 505 7.78 -5.60 31.21
C SER A 505 7.11 -4.65 30.23
N ILE A 506 5.91 -4.98 29.71
CA ILE A 506 5.13 -4.02 28.91
C ILE A 506 4.84 -2.75 29.73
N LEU A 507 4.34 -2.91 30.96
CA LEU A 507 4.02 -1.78 31.84
C LEU A 507 5.25 -0.93 32.22
N LYS A 508 6.45 -1.53 32.17
CA LYS A 508 7.71 -0.87 32.52
C LYS A 508 8.31 -0.08 31.35
N PHE A 509 8.35 -0.67 30.15
CA PHE A 509 9.11 -0.12 29.02
C PHE A 509 8.26 0.61 27.98
N PHE A 510 6.93 0.47 28.04
CA PHE A 510 6.01 1.09 27.09
C PHE A 510 5.18 2.19 27.73
N ASP A 511 4.93 3.25 26.97
CA ASP A 511 4.23 4.44 27.46
C ASP A 511 2.72 4.38 27.22
N VAL A 512 2.29 3.62 26.22
CA VAL A 512 0.94 3.74 25.69
C VAL A 512 0.49 2.54 24.87
N PHE A 513 -0.75 2.14 25.08
CA PHE A 513 -1.53 1.36 24.12
C PHE A 513 -2.36 2.29 23.23
N TYR A 514 -2.27 2.06 21.93
CA TYR A 514 -3.14 2.67 20.93
C TYR A 514 -4.19 1.64 20.52
N LEU A 515 -5.44 1.96 20.80
CA LEU A 515 -6.59 1.09 20.55
C LEU A 515 -7.48 1.73 19.48
N ASN A 516 -7.90 0.98 18.47
CA ASN A 516 -8.95 1.40 17.56
C ASN A 516 -10.15 0.47 17.71
N TRP A 517 -11.32 1.02 18.01
CA TRP A 517 -12.55 0.27 18.29
C TRP A 517 -13.37 0.07 17.03
N ASN A 518 -13.90 -1.14 16.88
CA ASN A 518 -14.84 -1.48 15.83
C ASN A 518 -16.09 -0.57 15.94
N PRO A 519 -16.39 0.25 14.91
CA PRO A 519 -17.59 1.08 14.91
C PRO A 519 -18.90 0.29 15.05
N GLU A 520 -18.91 -1.00 14.68
CA GLU A 520 -20.07 -1.91 14.80
C GLU A 520 -20.55 -2.09 16.25
N LEU A 521 -19.71 -1.77 17.24
CA LEU A 521 -20.10 -1.76 18.65
C LEU A 521 -21.23 -0.77 18.94
N PHE A 522 -21.40 0.25 18.09
CA PHE A 522 -22.42 1.27 18.22
C PHE A 522 -23.55 1.02 17.23
N LYS A 523 -24.80 1.16 17.69
CA LYS A 523 -25.98 1.00 16.82
C LYS A 523 -26.27 2.25 15.99
N PHE A 524 -25.87 3.41 16.50
CA PHE A 524 -26.17 4.71 15.93
C PHE A 524 -24.88 5.48 15.72
N THR A 525 -24.79 6.20 14.60
CA THR A 525 -23.68 7.10 14.31
C THR A 525 -24.19 8.40 13.71
N TYR A 526 -23.46 9.48 13.97
CA TYR A 526 -23.71 10.78 13.36
C TYR A 526 -22.39 11.54 13.26
N CYS A 527 -22.14 12.12 12.07
CA CYS A 527 -20.97 12.92 11.78
C CYS A 527 -21.44 14.28 11.24
N ILE A 528 -20.69 15.35 11.51
CA ILE A 528 -20.94 16.69 10.96
C ILE A 528 -19.57 17.27 10.61
N HIS A 529 -19.49 17.92 9.45
CA HIS A 529 -18.33 18.73 9.05
C HIS A 529 -18.70 20.21 9.09
N GLN A 530 -17.96 21.01 9.86
CA GLN A 530 -18.16 22.45 9.96
C GLN A 530 -16.81 23.17 9.92
N LYS A 531 -16.85 24.45 9.55
CA LYS A 531 -15.74 25.37 9.71
C LYS A 531 -16.14 26.47 10.69
N TRP A 532 -15.18 26.91 11.48
CA TRP A 532 -15.34 28.08 12.33
C TRP A 532 -14.00 28.84 12.38
N ASP A 533 -14.05 30.16 12.56
CA ASP A 533 -12.84 30.97 12.59
C ASP A 533 -12.16 30.90 13.94
N ALA A 534 -10.86 30.57 13.95
CA ALA A 534 -10.03 30.43 15.16
C ALA A 534 -9.87 31.72 15.99
N GLY A 535 -10.39 32.85 15.51
CA GLY A 535 -10.41 34.15 16.22
C GLY A 535 -11.75 34.51 16.86
N SER A 536 -12.77 33.65 16.75
CA SER A 536 -14.09 33.90 17.33
C SER A 536 -14.14 33.32 18.76
N GLY A 537 -14.14 34.19 19.77
CA GLY A 537 -14.16 33.82 21.19
C GLY A 537 -12.86 34.15 21.93
N PRO A 538 -12.83 34.01 23.27
CA PRO A 538 -11.66 34.38 24.06
C PRO A 538 -10.51 33.39 23.87
N THR A 539 -9.27 33.90 23.88
CA THR A 539 -8.02 33.11 23.77
C THR A 539 -7.82 32.09 24.89
N LYS A 540 -8.64 32.15 25.95
CA LYS A 540 -8.69 31.21 27.06
C LYS A 540 -10.14 30.84 27.37
N ASP A 541 -10.43 29.55 27.41
CA ASP A 541 -11.73 28.96 27.76
C ASP A 541 -12.24 29.36 29.16
N MET A 542 -11.41 30.01 29.99
CA MET A 542 -11.76 30.49 31.32
C MET A 542 -12.75 31.66 31.32
N TYR A 543 -12.80 32.46 30.24
CA TYR A 543 -13.61 33.69 30.22
C TYR A 543 -15.03 33.45 29.70
N THR A 544 -15.17 32.79 28.55
CA THR A 544 -16.45 32.30 28.04
C THR A 544 -16.20 31.18 27.04
N VAL A 545 -17.03 30.13 27.12
CA VAL A 545 -17.07 29.05 26.12
C VAL A 545 -18.30 29.16 25.23
N GLY A 546 -19.19 30.13 25.50
CA GLY A 546 -20.52 30.23 24.88
C GLY A 546 -20.49 30.53 23.38
N GLU A 547 -19.43 31.20 22.91
CA GLU A 547 -19.25 31.54 21.49
C GLU A 547 -18.71 30.38 20.65
N ASN A 548 -18.26 29.28 21.27
CA ASN A 548 -17.89 28.08 20.54
C ASN A 548 -19.13 27.37 20.01
N PRO A 549 -19.05 26.66 18.87
CA PRO A 549 -20.18 25.92 18.36
C PRO A 549 -20.70 24.87 19.34
N GLN A 550 -22.01 24.91 19.57
CA GLN A 550 -22.69 24.09 20.56
C GLN A 550 -23.54 23.03 19.88
N PHE A 551 -23.47 21.81 20.41
CA PHE A 551 -24.23 20.67 19.91
C PHE A 551 -25.04 20.07 21.05
N SER A 552 -26.28 19.69 20.74
CA SER A 552 -27.13 18.96 21.68
C SER A 552 -27.12 17.47 21.32
N LEU A 553 -26.86 16.64 22.32
CA LEU A 553 -26.97 15.18 22.21
C LEU A 553 -28.13 14.71 23.08
N HIS A 554 -29.13 14.09 22.45
CA HIS A 554 -30.21 13.43 23.15
C HIS A 554 -29.97 11.91 23.19
N VAL A 555 -29.86 11.34 24.39
CA VAL A 555 -29.67 9.90 24.59
C VAL A 555 -30.94 9.31 25.19
N GLN A 556 -31.58 8.40 24.43
CA GLN A 556 -32.72 7.63 24.92
C GLN A 556 -32.23 6.26 25.43
N GLY A 557 -32.44 5.99 26.72
CA GLY A 557 -32.03 4.73 27.36
C GLY A 557 -30.63 4.77 28.00
N LYS A 558 -30.07 3.59 28.28
CA LYS A 558 -28.73 3.41 28.86
C LYS A 558 -27.79 2.85 27.79
N GLY A 559 -26.59 3.41 27.67
CA GLY A 559 -25.58 2.94 26.74
C GLY A 559 -24.32 3.80 26.76
N ALA A 560 -23.28 3.34 26.07
CA ALA A 560 -22.07 4.12 25.86
C ALA A 560 -22.25 5.10 24.70
N VAL A 561 -21.71 6.30 24.85
CA VAL A 561 -21.62 7.32 23.80
C VAL A 561 -20.16 7.61 23.55
N TRP A 562 -19.76 7.58 22.29
CA TRP A 562 -18.44 8.04 21.88
C TRP A 562 -18.56 9.39 21.17
N LEU A 563 -17.75 10.37 21.59
CA LEU A 563 -17.63 11.66 20.93
C LEU A 563 -16.22 11.81 20.40
N LEU A 564 -16.08 11.86 19.07
CA LEU A 564 -14.81 12.01 18.38
C LEU A 564 -14.77 13.38 17.71
N LEU A 565 -13.95 14.28 18.26
CA LEU A 565 -13.67 15.57 17.66
C LEU A 565 -12.36 15.48 16.87
N THR A 566 -12.40 15.84 15.59
CA THR A 566 -11.23 15.84 14.70
C THR A 566 -11.13 17.17 13.97
N ARG A 567 -9.90 17.64 13.77
CA ARG A 567 -9.59 18.76 12.87
C ARG A 567 -9.28 18.18 11.50
N HIS A 568 -9.78 18.80 10.44
CA HIS A 568 -9.39 18.44 9.09
C HIS A 568 -7.95 18.92 8.85
N ILE A 569 -7.06 18.01 8.49
CA ILE A 569 -5.66 18.33 8.22
C ILE A 569 -5.48 18.53 6.72
N THR A 570 -4.82 19.63 6.33
CA THR A 570 -4.60 20.00 4.92
C THR A 570 -3.12 20.24 4.59
N GLN A 571 -2.25 20.41 5.58
CA GLN A 571 -0.83 20.66 5.40
C GLN A 571 0.03 19.67 6.17
N ILE A 572 1.20 19.34 5.62
CA ILE A 572 2.16 18.42 6.23
C ILE A 572 2.67 18.96 7.57
N ASP A 573 2.82 20.28 7.67
CA ASP A 573 3.33 20.95 8.86
C ASP A 573 2.41 20.74 10.06
N ASP A 574 1.09 20.57 9.85
CA ASP A 574 0.17 20.20 10.93
C ASP A 574 0.49 18.82 11.54
N PHE A 575 1.04 17.89 10.74
CA PHE A 575 1.48 16.58 11.23
C PHE A 575 2.88 16.61 11.85
N LYS A 576 3.73 17.57 11.44
CA LYS A 576 5.10 17.74 11.95
C LYS A 576 5.12 18.53 13.26
N ASP A 577 4.41 19.66 13.29
CA ASP A 577 4.38 20.66 14.37
C ASP A 577 2.93 21.17 14.54
N ASN A 578 2.13 20.46 15.33
CA ASN A 578 0.74 20.84 15.53
C ASN A 578 0.65 22.07 16.47
N ARG A 579 0.33 23.23 15.89
CA ARG A 579 0.22 24.51 16.62
C ARG A 579 -1.17 24.77 17.18
N GLU A 580 -2.17 24.01 16.76
CA GLU A 580 -3.58 24.22 17.13
C GLU A 580 -4.12 23.05 17.95
N TYR A 581 -4.74 23.37 19.08
CA TYR A 581 -5.34 22.37 19.98
C TYR A 581 -6.85 22.53 19.99
N ILE A 582 -7.55 21.41 19.79
CA ILE A 582 -9.01 21.35 19.87
C ILE A 582 -9.42 20.57 21.12
N THR A 583 -10.54 20.95 21.73
CA THR A 583 -11.10 20.26 22.89
C THR A 583 -12.63 20.21 22.79
N LEU A 584 -13.22 19.24 23.48
CA LEU A 584 -14.67 19.08 23.57
C LEU A 584 -15.08 19.09 25.04
N LEU A 585 -16.10 19.90 25.34
CA LEU A 585 -16.70 20.03 26.67
C LEU A 585 -18.11 19.47 26.65
N VAL A 586 -18.45 18.61 27.62
CA VAL A 586 -19.79 18.02 27.70
C VAL A 586 -20.46 18.44 28.99
N TYR A 587 -21.64 19.03 28.86
CA TYR A 587 -22.49 19.48 29.96
C TYR A 587 -23.81 18.71 29.97
N LYS A 588 -24.32 18.42 31.17
CA LYS A 588 -25.72 18.00 31.35
C LYS A 588 -26.61 19.21 31.15
N ASN A 589 -27.89 18.97 30.83
CA ASN A 589 -28.90 20.02 30.59
C ASN A 589 -29.05 21.01 31.76
N ASN A 590 -28.66 20.63 32.98
CA ASN A 590 -28.64 21.52 34.15
C ASN A 590 -27.35 22.35 34.28
N GLY A 591 -26.55 22.46 33.22
CA GLY A 591 -25.27 23.18 33.21
C GLY A 591 -24.14 22.46 33.95
N LYS A 592 -24.38 21.29 34.57
CA LYS A 592 -23.32 20.54 35.25
C LYS A 592 -22.39 19.91 34.23
N ARG A 593 -21.11 20.30 34.25
CA ARG A 593 -20.07 19.68 33.42
C ARG A 593 -19.95 18.19 33.77
N VAL A 594 -20.09 17.34 32.76
CA VAL A 594 -20.03 15.87 32.88
C VAL A 594 -18.67 15.35 32.45
N TYR A 595 -18.07 15.99 31.45
CA TYR A 595 -16.78 15.59 30.90
C TYR A 595 -15.93 16.82 30.63
N TYR A 596 -14.71 16.78 31.14
CA TYR A 596 -13.63 17.70 30.81
C TYR A 596 -12.36 16.87 30.66
N ARG A 597 -11.83 16.77 29.45
CA ARG A 597 -10.57 16.06 29.24
C ARG A 597 -9.44 16.99 29.69
N ARG A 598 -8.89 16.78 30.90
CA ARG A 598 -7.76 17.56 31.46
C ARG A 598 -6.44 17.47 30.66
N LYS A 599 -6.37 16.63 29.64
CA LYS A 599 -5.18 16.42 28.81
C LYS A 599 -5.62 16.62 27.35
N PHE A 600 -5.00 17.55 26.63
CA PHE A 600 -5.20 17.78 25.19
C PHE A 600 -4.69 16.56 24.42
N TYR A 601 -5.43 16.08 23.41
CA TYR A 601 -5.04 14.90 22.62
C TYR A 601 -4.68 15.30 21.21
N PHE A 602 -3.57 16.03 21.11
CA PHE A 602 -2.60 15.95 20.03
C PHE A 602 -1.26 16.38 20.65
N ARG A 603 -0.67 15.50 21.45
CA ARG A 603 0.69 15.69 21.92
C ARG A 603 1.55 14.67 21.19
N LYS A 604 2.08 15.08 20.04
CA LYS A 604 3.36 14.55 19.58
C LYS A 604 4.37 15.05 20.61
N LYS A 605 4.89 14.15 21.44
CA LYS A 605 6.22 14.34 21.99
C LYS A 605 7.08 13.35 21.24
#